data_AF-A0A0S6XUR9-F1
#
_entry.id   AF-A0A0S6XUR9-F1
#
_cell.length_a   1.000
_cell.length_b   1.000
_cell.length_c   1.000
_cell.angle_alpha   90.00
_cell.angle_beta   90.00
_cell.angle_gamma   90.00
#
_symmetry.space_group_name_H-M   'P 1'
#
loop_
_entity.id
_entity.type
_entity.pdbx_description
1 polymer ?
#
loop_
_entity_poly.entity_id
_entity_poly.type
_entity_poly.pdbx_seq_one_letter_code
_entity_poly.pdbx_strand_id
1 'polypeptide(L)'
;MKIESKRVPSVKTCHIISPPFPEYSSSVPRARPNPIRIASNSVPGPKPALQGGVTLGATLGAIPPAPSRFCLPSPGQAYIRFWPVCSLSIPPLVPHFRHSTVLVIDTSSAMSGGGWRDLLCGAAFGSALYAAGVFAPGVVGAQLKWTKCDLLRAFVAASGSSALILRIADTTGYMPLPVRQPRSLGVLPYDANVLGGILIGAGMALTGACPGTVFVQVAASVASGMWVLVGGLFGGWLFDMGRCYVNIMEDSGDKALLPNKPWAMLVSWEAMCITALWGSFLIDKDLTPSIGSVTPIVGGLFIGLAQALSIILCKTPLGASAAYEDCGRFISALLSIHGTASKSIGLLTPATTSAAGMIAGAWLLAQFKSSAASLAAATSLPTTGIRGPLLALSGATMILGSRIAGGCTSGHGISGMSAFSPASMVTTAAMFAAGTIVAKML
;
A
#
# COMPACT_ATOMS: atom_id res chain seq x y z
N MET A 1 51.80 -6.14 44.25
CA MET A 1 51.89 -7.60 44.04
C MET A 1 50.47 -8.16 44.09
N LYS A 2 49.97 -8.75 42.99
CA LYS A 2 48.66 -9.46 42.86
C LYS A 2 47.34 -8.69 43.12
N ILE A 3 46.32 -9.07 42.31
CA ILE A 3 44.86 -9.05 42.58
C ILE A 3 44.17 -7.66 42.60
N GLU A 4 42.93 -7.44 42.15
CA GLU A 4 42.05 -8.06 41.12
C GLU A 4 40.75 -7.21 41.04
N SER A 5 39.99 -7.31 39.94
CA SER A 5 38.53 -7.07 39.84
C SER A 5 37.89 -5.78 40.41
N LYS A 6 37.11 -5.08 39.56
CA LYS A 6 35.81 -4.56 40.03
C LYS A 6 34.77 -4.45 38.91
N ARG A 7 33.52 -4.75 39.28
CA ARG A 7 32.32 -4.81 38.43
C ARG A 7 31.37 -3.65 38.80
N VAL A 8 30.65 -3.14 37.79
CA VAL A 8 29.61 -2.07 37.77
C VAL A 8 28.45 -2.36 38.77
N PRO A 9 27.80 -1.36 39.46
CA PRO A 9 26.50 -0.78 38.97
C PRO A 9 25.97 0.60 39.48
N SER A 10 25.36 1.37 38.55
CA SER A 10 23.96 1.89 38.54
C SER A 10 23.40 3.05 39.45
N VAL A 11 23.13 4.21 38.83
CA VAL A 11 21.86 5.01 38.77
C VAL A 11 21.24 5.67 40.04
N LYS A 12 20.97 7.00 39.98
CA LYS A 12 19.62 7.65 40.14
C LYS A 12 19.62 9.20 40.02
N THR A 13 18.54 9.67 39.39
CA THR A 13 17.81 10.98 39.38
C THR A 13 18.16 12.16 40.31
N CYS A 14 17.91 13.39 39.81
CA CYS A 14 17.58 14.58 40.61
C CYS A 14 16.49 15.47 39.94
N HIS A 15 15.82 16.32 40.73
CA HIS A 15 14.69 17.19 40.36
C HIS A 15 15.10 18.68 40.22
N ILE A 16 14.34 19.42 39.37
CA ILE A 16 13.85 20.82 39.50
C ILE A 16 14.79 21.94 40.00
N ILE A 17 14.85 23.08 39.27
CA ILE A 17 14.71 24.49 39.76
C ILE A 17 14.89 25.49 38.57
N SER A 18 14.02 26.50 38.47
CA SER A 18 14.10 27.69 37.58
C SER A 18 14.76 28.87 38.33
N PRO A 19 15.28 29.98 37.73
CA PRO A 19 14.48 31.07 37.08
C PRO A 19 15.33 31.88 36.03
N PRO A 20 15.20 33.22 35.72
CA PRO A 20 14.18 34.26 36.02
C PRO A 20 13.71 35.15 34.81
N PHE A 21 12.86 36.14 35.11
CA PHE A 21 12.23 37.17 34.23
C PHE A 21 13.02 38.51 34.15
N PRO A 22 12.57 39.47 33.30
CA PRO A 22 12.28 40.84 33.80
C PRO A 22 10.97 41.51 33.26
N GLU A 23 10.75 42.78 33.65
CA GLU A 23 9.50 43.60 33.67
C GLU A 23 9.56 44.88 32.76
N TYR A 24 8.53 45.71 32.46
CA TYR A 24 7.04 45.75 32.59
C TYR A 24 6.51 47.03 31.83
N SER A 25 5.22 47.43 31.97
CA SER A 25 4.58 48.73 31.61
C SER A 25 4.11 48.96 30.14
N SER A 26 2.99 49.64 29.82
CA SER A 26 1.66 49.85 30.45
C SER A 26 0.67 50.51 29.46
N SER A 27 -0.66 50.27 29.57
CA SER A 27 -1.78 51.22 29.33
C SER A 27 -3.15 50.51 29.19
N VAL A 28 -4.22 51.08 29.78
CA VAL A 28 -5.62 50.57 29.77
C VAL A 28 -6.59 51.76 29.92
N PRO A 29 -7.72 51.81 29.20
CA PRO A 29 -9.03 51.80 29.87
C PRO A 29 -10.09 50.98 29.09
N ARG A 30 -11.25 50.52 29.60
CA ARG A 30 -11.84 50.18 30.91
C ARG A 30 -13.37 50.24 30.70
N ALA A 31 -14.09 49.12 30.85
CA ALA A 31 -15.54 49.12 31.15
C ALA A 31 -15.96 47.83 31.87
N ARG A 32 -16.97 47.93 32.74
CA ARG A 32 -17.58 46.92 33.66
C ARG A 32 -19.08 47.32 33.84
N PRO A 33 -19.98 46.64 34.60
CA PRO A 33 -19.80 45.53 35.57
C PRO A 33 -20.84 44.36 35.56
N ASN A 34 -20.58 43.40 36.48
CA ASN A 34 -21.41 42.31 37.07
C ASN A 34 -22.66 42.83 37.88
N PRO A 35 -23.53 42.02 38.59
CA PRO A 35 -23.36 40.70 39.29
C PRO A 35 -24.57 39.70 39.16
N ILE A 36 -24.70 38.51 39.81
CA ILE A 36 -24.71 38.13 41.27
C ILE A 36 -24.47 36.59 41.47
N ARG A 37 -23.96 36.19 42.66
CA ARG A 37 -23.78 34.81 43.19
C ARG A 37 -24.92 34.39 44.16
N ILE A 38 -25.04 33.10 44.49
CA ILE A 38 -25.11 32.53 45.87
C ILE A 38 -24.86 31.00 45.82
N ALA A 39 -24.49 30.35 46.94
CA ALA A 39 -23.95 28.98 46.99
C ALA A 39 -24.30 28.19 48.30
N SER A 40 -23.99 26.87 48.30
CA SER A 40 -23.91 25.94 49.47
C SER A 40 -25.27 25.44 50.08
N ASN A 41 -25.42 24.30 50.80
CA ASN A 41 -24.46 23.37 51.45
C ASN A 41 -25.07 21.95 51.81
N SER A 42 -24.21 20.95 52.10
CA SER A 42 -24.32 19.76 53.04
C SER A 42 -25.44 18.66 53.01
N VAL A 43 -25.05 17.38 52.72
CA VAL A 43 -25.08 16.07 53.50
C VAL A 43 -25.92 15.97 54.82
N PRO A 44 -26.48 14.81 55.32
CA PRO A 44 -26.33 13.34 55.01
C PRO A 44 -27.65 12.52 54.80
N GLY A 45 -27.58 11.17 54.69
CA GLY A 45 -28.74 10.24 54.62
C GLY A 45 -28.88 9.25 55.80
N PRO A 46 -29.79 8.24 55.73
CA PRO A 46 -29.54 6.92 56.36
C PRO A 46 -30.11 5.68 55.60
N LYS A 47 -29.74 4.46 56.05
CA LYS A 47 -30.37 3.13 55.74
C LYS A 47 -31.05 2.55 57.00
N PRO A 48 -32.05 1.66 56.87
CA PRO A 48 -31.90 0.19 57.05
C PRO A 48 -32.79 -0.61 56.05
N ALA A 49 -32.97 -1.93 55.99
CA ALA A 49 -32.31 -3.22 56.28
C ALA A 49 -33.41 -4.34 56.07
N LEU A 50 -33.08 -5.64 56.15
CA LEU A 50 -34.00 -6.83 56.14
C LEU A 50 -34.55 -7.30 54.74
N GLN A 51 -34.71 -8.60 54.36
CA GLN A 51 -34.30 -9.91 54.96
C GLN A 51 -34.47 -11.11 53.97
N GLY A 52 -33.62 -12.16 54.06
CA GLY A 52 -33.87 -13.56 53.60
C GLY A 52 -33.70 -13.91 52.09
N GLY A 53 -33.18 -15.08 51.65
CA GLY A 53 -32.53 -16.18 52.39
C GLY A 53 -31.95 -17.33 51.51
N VAL A 54 -30.89 -17.97 52.04
CA VAL A 54 -30.56 -19.42 52.09
C VAL A 54 -30.27 -20.26 50.81
N THR A 55 -29.02 -20.72 50.66
CA THR A 55 -28.53 -22.13 50.56
C THR A 55 -27.01 -22.15 50.24
N LEU A 56 -26.23 -23.23 50.41
CA LEU A 56 -25.68 -23.92 51.60
C LEU A 56 -24.48 -24.78 51.10
N GLY A 57 -23.36 -24.88 51.85
CA GLY A 57 -22.19 -25.75 51.57
C GLY A 57 -20.87 -24.97 51.36
N ALA A 58 -19.97 -24.78 52.34
CA ALA A 58 -19.11 -25.74 53.07
C ALA A 58 -18.09 -26.45 52.13
N THR A 59 -16.76 -26.45 52.35
CA THR A 59 -15.97 -26.44 53.60
C THR A 59 -14.59 -25.73 53.50
N LEU A 60 -14.20 -25.08 54.61
CA LEU A 60 -12.89 -25.05 55.35
C LEU A 60 -11.56 -25.41 54.62
N GLY A 61 -10.40 -24.76 54.90
CA GLY A 61 -10.04 -23.66 55.83
C GLY A 61 -8.67 -23.05 55.44
N ALA A 62 -8.39 -21.75 55.68
CA ALA A 62 -7.79 -21.16 56.90
C ALA A 62 -6.26 -21.39 57.06
N ILE A 63 -5.38 -20.44 57.44
CA ILE A 63 -5.44 -18.99 57.74
C ILE A 63 -3.99 -18.37 57.63
N PRO A 64 -3.77 -17.03 57.53
CA PRO A 64 -2.48 -16.38 57.18
C PRO A 64 -1.69 -15.94 58.49
N PRO A 65 -0.78 -14.92 58.61
CA PRO A 65 -0.47 -13.71 57.80
C PRO A 65 1.02 -13.29 57.60
N ALA A 66 1.21 -12.13 56.93
CA ALA A 66 2.45 -11.39 56.70
C ALA A 66 2.89 -10.55 57.96
N PRO A 67 3.95 -9.67 58.00
CA PRO A 67 4.24 -8.59 57.02
C PRO A 67 5.71 -8.06 56.83
N SER A 68 5.91 -7.32 55.72
CA SER A 68 6.77 -6.12 55.55
C SER A 68 8.31 -6.14 55.76
N ARG A 69 9.09 -5.58 54.80
CA ARG A 69 9.69 -4.22 54.89
C ARG A 69 10.52 -3.80 53.65
N PHE A 70 10.69 -2.48 53.52
CA PHE A 70 11.49 -1.73 52.54
C PHE A 70 13.01 -2.00 52.61
N CYS A 71 13.74 -1.79 51.50
CA CYS A 71 14.83 -0.79 51.43
C CYS A 71 15.42 -0.58 50.01
N LEU A 72 16.01 0.59 49.78
CA LEU A 72 16.72 1.03 48.57
C LEU A 72 17.92 1.90 49.00
N PRO A 73 19.04 1.88 48.25
CA PRO A 73 19.63 3.17 47.83
C PRO A 73 20.26 3.14 46.41
N SER A 74 20.85 4.28 46.04
CA SER A 74 21.53 4.65 44.78
C SER A 74 22.95 5.21 45.10
N PRO A 75 23.80 5.82 44.21
CA PRO A 75 23.62 6.27 42.80
C PRO A 75 24.84 6.10 41.84
N GLY A 76 24.73 6.60 40.58
CA GLY A 76 25.89 7.14 39.83
C GLY A 76 26.08 6.81 38.32
N GLN A 77 26.54 7.83 37.59
CA GLN A 77 27.25 7.90 36.28
C GLN A 77 26.58 7.45 34.95
N ALA A 78 27.00 8.16 33.88
CA ALA A 78 26.54 8.07 32.50
C ALA A 78 27.60 7.44 31.58
N TYR A 79 27.18 6.90 30.42
CA TYR A 79 28.10 6.45 29.37
C TYR A 79 27.62 6.78 27.96
N ILE A 80 28.53 7.36 27.18
CA ILE A 80 28.47 7.47 25.72
C ILE A 80 28.53 6.06 25.14
N ARG A 81 27.59 5.67 24.26
CA ARG A 81 27.70 4.43 23.49
C ARG A 81 28.37 4.69 22.15
N PHE A 82 29.62 4.25 22.03
CA PHE A 82 30.26 4.01 20.74
C PHE A 82 29.47 2.96 19.94
N TRP A 83 29.39 3.15 18.63
CA TRP A 83 28.99 2.09 17.70
C TRP A 83 30.04 0.98 17.71
N PRO A 84 29.68 -0.29 17.97
CA PRO A 84 30.52 -1.41 17.59
C PRO A 84 30.38 -1.62 16.07
N VAL A 85 31.52 -1.67 15.39
CA VAL A 85 31.58 -2.15 14.00
C VAL A 85 31.05 -3.59 13.97
N CYS A 86 29.92 -3.82 13.31
CA CYS A 86 29.42 -5.17 13.09
C CYS A 86 30.31 -5.87 12.06
N SER A 87 31.34 -6.54 12.57
CA SER A 87 32.18 -7.45 11.79
C SER A 87 31.34 -8.47 11.06
N LEU A 88 31.71 -8.69 9.79
CA LEU A 88 31.15 -9.71 8.92
C LEU A 88 31.18 -11.08 9.63
N SER A 89 30.02 -11.64 9.95
CA SER A 89 29.90 -12.98 10.49
C SER A 89 28.67 -13.65 9.91
N ILE A 90 28.93 -14.54 8.95
CA ILE A 90 27.94 -15.39 8.30
C ILE A 90 27.49 -16.43 9.34
N PRO A 91 26.22 -16.43 9.78
CA PRO A 91 25.73 -17.51 10.64
C PRO A 91 25.69 -18.83 9.84
N PRO A 92 26.06 -19.97 10.43
CA PRO A 92 26.13 -21.23 9.70
C PRO A 92 24.75 -21.76 9.30
N LEU A 93 24.64 -22.29 8.08
CA LEU A 93 23.46 -23.03 7.62
C LEU A 93 23.34 -24.37 8.36
N VAL A 94 22.69 -24.37 9.53
CA VAL A 94 22.18 -25.60 10.17
C VAL A 94 20.78 -25.32 10.73
N PRO A 95 19.70 -25.83 10.11
CA PRO A 95 18.35 -25.64 10.62
C PRO A 95 18.10 -26.54 11.82
N HIS A 96 18.17 -25.99 13.03
CA HIS A 96 17.63 -26.66 14.23
C HIS A 96 16.10 -26.69 14.16
N PHE A 97 15.56 -27.75 13.56
CA PHE A 97 14.13 -28.08 13.59
C PHE A 97 13.66 -28.41 15.02
N ARG A 98 13.30 -27.39 15.80
CA ARG A 98 12.55 -27.58 17.06
C ARG A 98 11.68 -26.39 17.48
N HIS A 99 10.82 -25.91 16.59
CA HIS A 99 9.57 -25.26 17.00
C HIS A 99 8.46 -25.59 15.99
N SER A 100 7.35 -26.13 16.47
CA SER A 100 6.17 -26.40 15.64
C SER A 100 5.42 -25.09 15.39
N THR A 101 5.76 -24.39 14.31
CA THR A 101 5.02 -23.20 13.86
C THR A 101 3.62 -23.63 13.40
N VAL A 102 2.62 -23.52 14.27
CA VAL A 102 1.23 -23.78 13.90
C VAL A 102 0.75 -22.63 13.01
N LEU A 103 0.68 -22.87 11.70
CA LEU A 103 0.09 -21.95 10.74
C LEU A 103 -1.43 -21.91 10.94
N VAL A 104 -1.90 -20.96 11.76
CA VAL A 104 -3.33 -20.67 11.89
C VAL A 104 -3.77 -19.86 10.66
N ILE A 105 -4.35 -20.55 9.68
CA ILE A 105 -4.96 -19.91 8.51
C ILE A 105 -6.33 -19.35 8.93
N ASP A 106 -6.35 -18.05 9.23
CA ASP A 106 -7.54 -17.33 9.67
C ASP A 106 -8.47 -16.98 8.49
N THR A 107 -9.26 -17.97 8.07
CA THR A 107 -10.30 -17.81 7.05
C THR A 107 -11.50 -16.97 7.52
N SER A 108 -11.62 -16.72 8.82
CA SER A 108 -12.68 -15.91 9.44
C SER A 108 -12.74 -14.49 8.89
N SER A 109 -11.57 -13.92 8.56
CA SER A 109 -11.44 -12.59 7.95
C SER A 109 -12.07 -12.48 6.55
N ALA A 110 -12.12 -13.57 5.78
CA ALA A 110 -12.67 -13.58 4.42
C ALA A 110 -14.21 -13.69 4.39
N MET A 111 -14.79 -14.42 5.35
CA MET A 111 -16.23 -14.68 5.43
C MET A 111 -17.00 -13.73 6.35
N SER A 112 -16.29 -12.88 7.12
CA SER A 112 -16.89 -11.79 7.90
C SER A 112 -17.34 -10.62 7.00
N GLY A 113 -18.41 -10.85 6.23
CA GLY A 113 -19.25 -9.83 5.57
C GLY A 113 -18.68 -9.06 4.37
N GLY A 114 -17.35 -9.06 4.15
CA GLY A 114 -16.68 -8.17 3.20
C GLY A 114 -16.18 -8.77 1.87
N GLY A 115 -15.57 -9.96 1.89
CA GLY A 115 -14.69 -10.42 0.80
C GLY A 115 -15.33 -10.58 -0.59
N TRP A 116 -16.64 -10.74 -0.67
CA TRP A 116 -17.38 -10.75 -1.94
C TRP A 116 -17.36 -9.39 -2.65
N ARG A 117 -17.25 -8.28 -1.90
CA ARG A 117 -17.17 -6.93 -2.45
C ARG A 117 -15.83 -6.72 -3.16
N ASP A 118 -14.75 -7.10 -2.51
CA ASP A 118 -13.40 -7.01 -3.07
C ASP A 118 -13.28 -7.87 -4.33
N LEU A 119 -13.86 -9.08 -4.30
CA LEU A 119 -13.98 -9.98 -5.45
C LEU A 119 -14.76 -9.33 -6.61
N LEU A 120 -15.91 -8.69 -6.35
CA LEU A 120 -16.70 -8.01 -7.39
C LEU A 120 -15.99 -6.78 -7.96
N CYS A 121 -15.35 -5.96 -7.13
CA CYS A 121 -14.58 -4.79 -7.57
C CYS A 121 -13.36 -5.22 -8.39
N GLY A 122 -12.67 -6.28 -7.96
CA GLY A 122 -11.62 -6.95 -8.71
C GLY A 122 -12.13 -7.45 -10.06
N ALA A 123 -13.26 -8.16 -10.08
CA ALA A 123 -13.87 -8.69 -11.29
C ALA A 123 -14.27 -7.59 -12.27
N ALA A 124 -14.88 -6.50 -11.80
CA ALA A 124 -15.22 -5.35 -12.64
C ALA A 124 -13.95 -4.70 -13.23
N PHE A 125 -12.90 -4.53 -12.44
CA PHE A 125 -11.64 -3.95 -12.89
C PHE A 125 -10.88 -4.85 -13.89
N GLY A 126 -10.79 -6.16 -13.62
CA GLY A 126 -10.20 -7.14 -14.53
C GLY A 126 -10.98 -7.27 -15.84
N SER A 127 -12.31 -7.26 -15.77
CA SER A 127 -13.19 -7.23 -16.94
C SER A 127 -13.00 -5.97 -17.77
N ALA A 128 -12.90 -4.79 -17.14
CA ALA A 128 -12.66 -3.52 -17.84
C ALA A 128 -11.30 -3.50 -18.54
N LEU A 129 -10.23 -3.98 -17.87
CA LEU A 129 -8.90 -4.13 -18.47
C LEU A 129 -8.89 -5.11 -19.66
N TYR A 130 -9.62 -6.23 -19.57
CA TYR A 130 -9.76 -7.18 -20.67
C TYR A 130 -10.52 -6.55 -21.86
N ALA A 131 -11.67 -5.93 -21.59
CA ALA A 131 -12.49 -5.28 -22.61
C ALA A 131 -11.73 -4.15 -23.33
N ALA A 132 -10.91 -3.38 -22.61
CA ALA A 132 -10.07 -2.31 -23.16
C ALA A 132 -8.86 -2.81 -23.99
N GLY A 133 -8.51 -4.11 -23.94
CA GLY A 133 -7.36 -4.67 -24.66
C GLY A 133 -5.98 -4.26 -24.12
N VAL A 134 -5.91 -3.37 -23.13
CA VAL A 134 -4.68 -2.82 -22.53
C VAL A 134 -3.82 -3.84 -21.79
N PHE A 135 -4.29 -5.08 -21.68
CA PHE A 135 -3.52 -6.20 -21.11
C PHE A 135 -2.55 -6.84 -22.10
N ALA A 136 -2.68 -6.62 -23.41
CA ALA A 136 -1.88 -7.33 -24.39
C ALA A 136 -0.43 -6.79 -24.49
N PRO A 137 0.60 -7.67 -24.55
CA PRO A 137 2.00 -7.23 -24.58
C PRO A 137 2.36 -6.32 -25.74
N GLY A 138 1.79 -6.56 -26.93
CA GLY A 138 1.97 -5.70 -28.10
C GLY A 138 1.47 -4.26 -27.88
N VAL A 139 0.38 -4.06 -27.13
CA VAL A 139 -0.17 -2.73 -26.84
C VAL A 139 0.73 -1.95 -25.87
N VAL A 140 1.24 -2.62 -24.83
CA VAL A 140 2.19 -2.02 -23.88
C VAL A 140 3.50 -1.66 -24.58
N GLY A 141 4.04 -2.55 -25.41
CA GLY A 141 5.25 -2.30 -26.20
C GLY A 141 5.07 -1.15 -27.21
N ALA A 142 3.96 -1.13 -27.95
CA ALA A 142 3.65 -0.07 -28.91
C ALA A 142 3.51 1.31 -28.23
N GLN A 143 2.91 1.37 -27.04
CA GLN A 143 2.83 2.61 -26.26
C GLN A 143 4.20 3.15 -25.87
N LEU A 144 5.10 2.29 -25.38
CA LEU A 144 6.43 2.71 -24.93
C LEU A 144 7.36 3.06 -26.11
N LYS A 145 7.10 2.50 -27.31
CA LYS A 145 7.73 2.94 -28.57
C LYS A 145 7.03 4.12 -29.23
N TRP A 146 5.93 4.63 -28.67
CA TRP A 146 5.09 5.72 -29.21
C TRP A 146 4.53 5.45 -30.61
N THR A 147 4.33 4.18 -30.99
CA THR A 147 3.78 3.78 -32.29
C THR A 147 2.26 3.65 -32.29
N LYS A 148 1.65 3.32 -31.13
CA LYS A 148 0.21 3.36 -30.90
C LYS A 148 -0.09 3.93 -29.51
N CYS A 149 -1.12 4.75 -29.40
CA CYS A 149 -1.43 5.49 -28.16
C CYS A 149 -2.58 4.89 -27.33
N ASP A 150 -2.96 3.64 -27.58
CA ASP A 150 -4.12 2.98 -26.95
C ASP A 150 -4.02 2.93 -25.42
N LEU A 151 -2.87 2.54 -24.87
CA LEU A 151 -2.67 2.46 -23.43
C LEU A 151 -2.77 3.85 -22.78
N LEU A 152 -2.16 4.88 -23.38
CA LEU A 152 -2.25 6.27 -22.91
C LEU A 152 -3.68 6.79 -22.95
N ARG A 153 -4.43 6.54 -24.04
CA ARG A 153 -5.83 6.95 -24.18
C ARG A 153 -6.71 6.34 -23.10
N ALA A 154 -6.60 5.03 -22.89
CA ALA A 154 -7.34 4.33 -21.83
C ALA A 154 -6.95 4.84 -20.45
N PHE A 155 -5.66 5.05 -20.20
CA PHE A 155 -5.13 5.52 -18.92
C PHE A 155 -5.57 6.96 -18.59
N VAL A 156 -5.51 7.87 -19.56
CA VAL A 156 -5.95 9.27 -19.38
C VAL A 156 -7.47 9.36 -19.19
N ALA A 157 -8.26 8.63 -19.98
CA ALA A 157 -9.71 8.59 -19.81
C ALA A 157 -10.13 7.96 -18.47
N ALA A 158 -9.41 6.93 -18.01
CA ALA A 158 -9.60 6.34 -16.68
C ALA A 158 -9.23 7.32 -15.55
N SER A 159 -8.14 8.07 -15.70
CA SER A 159 -7.66 9.01 -14.67
C SER A 159 -8.54 10.25 -14.54
N GLY A 160 -9.02 10.83 -15.66
CA GLY A 160 -9.98 11.93 -15.66
C GLY A 160 -11.30 11.53 -14.98
N SER A 161 -11.96 10.49 -15.51
CA SER A 161 -13.20 9.98 -14.89
C SER A 161 -13.03 9.61 -13.40
N SER A 162 -11.90 9.01 -13.01
CA SER A 162 -11.59 8.72 -11.59
C SER A 162 -11.41 9.98 -10.73
N ALA A 163 -10.92 11.09 -11.28
CA ALA A 163 -10.77 12.36 -10.56
C ALA A 163 -12.13 12.97 -10.22
N LEU A 164 -13.07 12.97 -11.18
CA LEU A 164 -14.45 13.37 -10.93
C LEU A 164 -15.11 12.50 -9.85
N ILE A 165 -14.97 11.18 -9.93
CA ILE A 165 -15.53 10.23 -8.97
C ILE A 165 -14.97 10.46 -7.55
N LEU A 166 -13.64 10.58 -7.40
CA LEU A 166 -13.01 10.84 -6.10
C LEU A 166 -13.38 12.21 -5.54
N ARG A 167 -13.51 13.25 -6.40
CA ARG A 167 -13.98 14.58 -5.98
C ARG A 167 -15.40 14.51 -5.41
N ILE A 168 -16.30 13.75 -6.05
CA ILE A 168 -17.67 13.56 -5.57
C ILE A 168 -17.66 12.78 -4.23
N ALA A 169 -16.86 11.71 -4.11
CA ALA A 169 -16.75 10.94 -2.88
C ALA A 169 -16.20 11.74 -1.68
N ASP A 170 -15.27 12.67 -1.95
CA ASP A 170 -14.70 13.59 -0.97
C ASP A 170 -15.71 14.68 -0.54
N THR A 171 -16.36 15.34 -1.51
CA THR A 171 -17.36 16.39 -1.21
C THR A 171 -18.61 15.88 -0.52
N THR A 172 -18.98 14.62 -0.75
CA THR A 172 -20.10 13.95 -0.04
C THR A 172 -19.68 13.38 1.33
N GLY A 173 -18.41 13.45 1.71
CA GLY A 173 -17.89 12.88 2.95
C GLY A 173 -17.88 11.36 3.01
N TYR A 174 -18.08 10.67 1.87
CA TYR A 174 -18.19 9.21 1.82
C TYR A 174 -16.84 8.51 2.05
N MET A 175 -15.77 9.09 1.49
CA MET A 175 -14.39 8.63 1.64
C MET A 175 -13.44 9.83 1.47
N PRO A 176 -12.46 10.04 2.37
CA PRO A 176 -11.46 11.10 2.19
C PRO A 176 -10.58 10.83 0.95
N LEU A 177 -10.11 11.90 0.29
CA LEU A 177 -9.16 11.80 -0.81
C LEU A 177 -7.93 10.93 -0.46
N PRO A 178 -7.65 9.84 -1.21
CA PRO A 178 -6.54 8.93 -0.92
C PRO A 178 -5.22 9.49 -1.49
N VAL A 179 -4.79 10.61 -0.94
CA VAL A 179 -3.52 11.27 -1.32
C VAL A 179 -2.36 10.39 -0.84
N ARG A 180 -1.59 9.81 -1.77
CA ARG A 180 -0.38 9.06 -1.44
C ARG A 180 0.74 9.98 -1.00
N GLN A 181 1.40 9.59 0.08
CA GLN A 181 2.53 10.32 0.64
C GLN A 181 3.83 10.08 -0.14
N PRO A 182 4.77 11.03 -0.10
CA PRO A 182 6.15 10.81 -0.54
C PRO A 182 6.82 9.68 0.24
N ARG A 183 7.54 8.83 -0.50
CA ARG A 183 8.35 7.73 0.03
C ARG A 183 9.81 8.03 -0.25
N SER A 184 10.68 7.81 0.74
CA SER A 184 12.11 8.04 0.61
C SER A 184 12.97 6.90 1.19
N LEU A 185 14.16 6.73 0.62
CA LEU A 185 15.25 5.87 1.09
C LEU A 185 16.26 6.66 1.96
N GLY A 186 16.02 7.96 2.18
CA GLY A 186 16.84 8.82 3.03
C GLY A 186 17.95 9.60 2.31
N VAL A 187 17.98 9.60 0.96
CA VAL A 187 19.00 10.34 0.18
C VAL A 187 18.40 11.63 -0.41
N LEU A 188 17.22 11.54 -1.03
CA LEU A 188 16.50 12.68 -1.60
C LEU A 188 14.98 12.56 -1.36
N PRO A 189 14.24 13.68 -1.31
CA PRO A 189 12.78 13.62 -1.37
C PRO A 189 12.34 12.91 -2.66
N TYR A 190 11.41 11.96 -2.55
CA TYR A 190 10.89 11.13 -3.64
C TYR A 190 11.88 10.13 -4.27
N ASP A 191 13.08 9.88 -3.73
CA ASP A 191 14.02 8.89 -4.31
C ASP A 191 13.43 7.48 -4.42
N ALA A 192 12.65 6.99 -3.43
CA ALA A 192 11.95 5.71 -3.51
C ALA A 192 10.85 5.72 -4.59
N ASN A 193 10.14 6.84 -4.74
CA ASN A 193 9.13 7.03 -5.78
C ASN A 193 9.74 7.01 -7.20
N VAL A 194 10.90 7.65 -7.39
CA VAL A 194 11.63 7.69 -8.66
C VAL A 194 12.26 6.33 -8.96
N LEU A 195 13.00 5.73 -8.02
CA LEU A 195 13.63 4.42 -8.22
C LEU A 195 12.59 3.33 -8.48
N GLY A 196 11.52 3.28 -7.69
CA GLY A 196 10.43 2.34 -7.89
C GLY A 196 9.72 2.58 -9.23
N GLY A 197 9.50 3.84 -9.62
CA GLY A 197 9.00 4.22 -10.94
C GLY A 197 9.85 3.67 -12.07
N ILE A 198 11.17 3.92 -12.03
CA ILE A 198 12.14 3.44 -13.03
C ILE A 198 12.10 1.91 -13.15
N LEU A 199 12.10 1.18 -12.04
CA LEU A 199 12.03 -0.28 -12.01
C LEU A 199 10.72 -0.82 -12.61
N ILE A 200 9.58 -0.18 -12.33
CA ILE A 200 8.29 -0.55 -12.94
C ILE A 200 8.34 -0.27 -14.45
N GLY A 201 8.87 0.87 -14.88
CA GLY A 201 8.97 1.26 -16.28
C GLY A 201 9.84 0.32 -17.11
N ALA A 202 11.04 0.00 -16.61
CA ALA A 202 11.93 -0.97 -17.23
C ALA A 202 11.29 -2.36 -17.31
N GLY A 203 10.64 -2.80 -16.22
CA GLY A 203 9.88 -4.04 -16.18
C GLY A 203 8.74 -4.07 -17.21
N MET A 204 7.98 -2.98 -17.37
CA MET A 204 6.92 -2.86 -18.38
C MET A 204 7.46 -2.98 -19.81
N ALA A 205 8.61 -2.36 -20.11
CA ALA A 205 9.25 -2.46 -21.41
C ALA A 205 9.75 -3.88 -21.73
N LEU A 206 10.34 -4.57 -20.75
CA LEU A 206 10.87 -5.92 -20.91
C LEU A 206 9.79 -7.01 -20.97
N THR A 207 8.66 -6.82 -20.29
CA THR A 207 7.61 -7.84 -20.14
C THR A 207 6.38 -7.62 -21.02
N GLY A 208 6.14 -6.39 -21.48
CA GLY A 208 4.85 -6.00 -22.06
C GLY A 208 3.68 -6.11 -21.06
N ALA A 209 3.96 -6.09 -19.75
CA ALA A 209 2.95 -6.24 -18.72
C ALA A 209 3.09 -5.13 -17.67
N CYS A 210 2.04 -4.87 -16.91
CA CYS A 210 2.10 -4.06 -15.70
C CYS A 210 1.49 -4.83 -14.52
N PRO A 211 1.75 -4.46 -13.26
CA PRO A 211 1.35 -5.27 -12.10
C PRO A 211 -0.15 -5.65 -12.06
N GLY A 212 -1.03 -4.80 -12.59
CA GLY A 212 -2.46 -5.09 -12.71
C GLY A 212 -2.84 -5.92 -13.94
N THR A 213 -2.17 -5.74 -15.09
CA THR A 213 -2.51 -6.49 -16.31
C THR A 213 -1.97 -7.91 -16.32
N VAL A 214 -0.96 -8.24 -15.50
CA VAL A 214 -0.48 -9.63 -15.33
C VAL A 214 -1.62 -10.58 -14.95
N PHE A 215 -2.51 -10.21 -14.03
CA PHE A 215 -3.68 -11.03 -13.66
C PHE A 215 -4.63 -11.27 -14.85
N VAL A 216 -4.77 -10.27 -15.73
CA VAL A 216 -5.61 -10.34 -16.93
C VAL A 216 -4.94 -11.15 -18.05
N GLN A 217 -3.61 -11.02 -18.21
CA GLN A 217 -2.80 -11.85 -19.11
C GLN A 217 -2.85 -13.33 -18.72
N VAL A 218 -2.79 -13.63 -17.42
CA VAL A 218 -2.94 -14.98 -16.85
C VAL A 218 -4.33 -15.54 -17.16
N ALA A 219 -5.39 -14.76 -16.91
CA ALA A 219 -6.76 -15.13 -17.25
C ALA A 219 -6.99 -15.37 -18.76
N ALA A 220 -6.32 -14.59 -19.60
CA ALA A 220 -6.34 -14.69 -21.06
C ALA A 220 -5.33 -15.70 -21.64
N SER A 221 -4.77 -16.59 -20.80
CA SER A 221 -3.80 -17.64 -21.16
C SER A 221 -2.55 -17.18 -21.94
N VAL A 222 -2.15 -15.92 -21.77
CA VAL A 222 -0.98 -15.33 -22.44
C VAL A 222 0.31 -15.90 -21.83
N ALA A 223 1.12 -16.59 -22.65
CA ALA A 223 2.31 -17.32 -22.20
C ALA A 223 3.31 -16.45 -21.43
N SER A 224 3.57 -15.21 -21.88
CA SER A 224 4.46 -14.28 -21.17
C SER A 224 3.92 -13.88 -19.79
N GLY A 225 2.60 -13.76 -19.64
CA GLY A 225 1.95 -13.37 -18.39
C GLY A 225 2.20 -14.34 -17.24
N MET A 226 2.31 -15.65 -17.53
CA MET A 226 2.59 -16.68 -16.51
C MET A 226 4.00 -16.51 -15.92
N TRP A 227 5.01 -16.31 -16.77
CA TRP A 227 6.38 -16.06 -16.30
C TRP A 227 6.47 -14.77 -15.49
N VAL A 228 5.79 -13.71 -15.93
CA VAL A 228 5.74 -12.43 -15.20
C VAL A 228 4.99 -12.55 -13.88
N LEU A 229 3.95 -13.38 -13.77
CA LEU A 229 3.27 -13.69 -12.51
C LEU A 229 4.21 -14.40 -11.53
N VAL A 230 4.88 -15.47 -11.95
CA VAL A 230 5.84 -16.21 -11.11
C VAL A 230 6.97 -15.28 -10.64
N GLY A 231 7.51 -14.49 -11.57
CA GLY A 231 8.46 -13.43 -11.28
C GLY A 231 7.94 -12.41 -10.28
N GLY A 232 6.72 -11.92 -10.48
CA GLY A 232 6.10 -10.93 -9.61
C GLY A 232 5.85 -11.42 -8.19
N LEU A 233 5.44 -12.68 -8.03
CA LEU A 233 5.31 -13.34 -6.72
C LEU A 233 6.68 -13.45 -6.03
N PHE A 234 7.72 -13.83 -6.77
CA PHE A 234 9.10 -13.84 -6.26
C PHE A 234 9.59 -12.44 -5.88
N GLY A 235 9.27 -11.40 -6.65
CA GLY A 235 9.57 -10.01 -6.31
C GLY A 235 8.83 -9.49 -5.07
N GLY A 236 7.59 -9.94 -4.86
CA GLY A 236 6.82 -9.68 -3.65
C GLY A 236 7.42 -10.35 -2.41
N TRP A 237 7.86 -11.60 -2.54
CA TRP A 237 8.59 -12.33 -1.49
C TRP A 237 9.95 -11.70 -1.18
N LEU A 238 10.73 -11.34 -2.21
CA LEU A 238 12.02 -10.68 -2.04
C LEU A 238 11.89 -9.30 -1.35
N PHE A 239 10.82 -8.56 -1.64
CA PHE A 239 10.52 -7.33 -0.92
C PHE A 239 10.19 -7.58 0.56
N ASP A 240 9.40 -8.61 0.87
CA ASP A 240 9.06 -9.00 2.24
C ASP A 240 10.32 -9.35 3.05
N MET A 241 11.24 -10.15 2.49
CA MET A 241 12.57 -10.40 3.08
C MET A 241 13.42 -9.13 3.21
N GLY A 242 13.34 -8.24 2.22
CA GLY A 242 14.06 -6.96 2.17
C GLY A 242 13.57 -5.91 3.17
N ARG A 243 12.35 -6.05 3.73
CA ARG A 243 11.77 -5.07 4.67
C ARG A 243 12.62 -4.85 5.93
N CYS A 244 13.40 -5.84 6.36
CA CYS A 244 14.33 -5.70 7.50
C CYS A 244 15.60 -4.91 7.17
N TYR A 245 15.91 -4.72 5.88
CA TYR A 245 17.13 -4.07 5.40
C TYR A 245 16.89 -2.70 4.76
N VAL A 246 15.71 -2.49 4.16
CA VAL A 246 15.36 -1.24 3.47
C VAL A 246 14.41 -0.41 4.34
N ASN A 247 14.97 0.58 5.05
CA ASN A 247 14.20 1.57 5.79
C ASN A 247 13.55 2.57 4.82
N ILE A 248 12.40 2.21 4.25
CA ILE A 248 11.60 3.15 3.47
C ILE A 248 10.89 4.09 4.43
N MET A 249 11.34 5.34 4.47
CA MET A 249 10.71 6.42 5.21
C MET A 249 9.47 6.90 4.44
N GLU A 250 8.34 7.01 5.12
CA GLU A 250 7.15 7.65 4.57
C GLU A 250 7.09 9.04 5.17
N ASP A 251 7.45 10.05 4.37
CA ASP A 251 7.53 11.42 4.86
C ASP A 251 6.11 11.95 5.05
N SER A 252 5.78 12.25 6.30
CA SER A 252 4.45 12.69 6.75
C SER A 252 4.23 14.19 6.47
N GLY A 253 4.80 14.70 5.38
CA GLY A 253 4.74 16.09 4.97
C GLY A 253 3.31 16.61 4.92
N ASP A 254 3.05 17.70 5.65
CA ASP A 254 1.74 18.27 6.00
C ASP A 254 0.64 18.04 4.96
N LYS A 255 -0.09 16.92 5.12
CA LYS A 255 -1.23 16.46 4.29
C LYS A 255 -1.15 16.94 2.83
N ALA A 256 0.01 16.69 2.20
CA ALA A 256 0.40 17.07 0.85
C ALA A 256 -0.55 18.05 0.13
N LEU A 257 -0.48 19.34 0.48
CA LEU A 257 -1.08 20.45 -0.29
C LEU A 257 -2.56 20.23 -0.69
N LEU A 258 -3.42 19.78 0.24
CA LEU A 258 -4.88 19.87 0.05
C LEU A 258 -5.25 21.34 -0.28
N PRO A 259 -5.65 21.67 -1.53
CA PRO A 259 -5.61 23.06 -1.97
C PRO A 259 -6.88 23.80 -1.58
N ASN A 260 -6.74 25.08 -1.25
CA ASN A 260 -7.85 25.99 -0.93
C ASN A 260 -8.89 26.16 -2.06
N LYS A 261 -8.68 25.60 -3.25
CA LYS A 261 -9.58 25.65 -4.41
C LYS A 261 -9.65 24.30 -5.15
N PRO A 262 -10.29 23.27 -4.57
CA PRO A 262 -10.19 21.91 -5.09
C PRO A 262 -10.99 21.66 -6.40
N TRP A 263 -12.04 22.44 -6.66
CA TRP A 263 -12.74 22.40 -7.95
C TRP A 263 -11.91 22.97 -9.10
N ALA A 264 -11.08 23.98 -8.84
CA ALA A 264 -10.17 24.53 -9.85
C ALA A 264 -9.10 23.50 -10.25
N MET A 265 -8.62 22.70 -9.29
CA MET A 265 -7.75 21.57 -9.59
C MET A 265 -8.44 20.53 -10.48
N LEU A 266 -9.67 20.12 -10.18
CA LEU A 266 -10.41 19.19 -11.04
C LEU A 266 -10.52 19.72 -12.47
N VAL A 267 -10.94 20.97 -12.66
CA VAL A 267 -11.03 21.58 -14.00
C VAL A 267 -9.66 21.60 -14.70
N SER A 268 -8.57 21.90 -13.99
CA SER A 268 -7.22 21.87 -14.57
C SER A 268 -6.77 20.45 -14.97
N TRP A 269 -7.17 19.42 -14.21
CA TRP A 269 -6.87 18.02 -14.52
C TRP A 269 -7.65 17.53 -15.72
N GLU A 270 -8.96 17.79 -15.78
CA GLU A 270 -9.78 17.44 -16.92
C GLU A 270 -9.31 18.15 -18.19
N ALA A 271 -8.94 19.44 -18.10
CA ALA A 271 -8.33 20.16 -19.22
C ALA A 271 -7.00 19.52 -19.66
N MET A 272 -6.15 19.08 -18.72
CA MET A 272 -4.90 18.37 -19.04
C MET A 272 -5.18 16.99 -19.68
N CYS A 273 -6.15 16.23 -19.17
CA CYS A 273 -6.57 14.95 -19.73
C CYS A 273 -7.14 15.10 -21.14
N ILE A 274 -8.02 16.08 -21.39
CA ILE A 274 -8.55 16.40 -22.72
C ILE A 274 -7.40 16.80 -23.67
N THR A 275 -6.46 17.62 -23.20
CA THR A 275 -5.28 18.03 -24.00
C THR A 275 -4.38 16.83 -24.33
N ALA A 276 -4.15 15.93 -23.38
CA ALA A 276 -3.36 14.70 -23.60
C ALA A 276 -4.06 13.72 -24.56
N LEU A 277 -5.38 13.58 -24.46
CA LEU A 277 -6.18 12.82 -25.43
C LEU A 277 -6.08 13.44 -26.82
N TRP A 278 -6.24 14.76 -26.95
CA TRP A 278 -6.11 15.48 -28.22
C TRP A 278 -4.70 15.31 -28.83
N GLY A 279 -3.66 15.45 -28.02
CA GLY A 279 -2.27 15.17 -28.42
C GLY A 279 -2.04 13.74 -28.90
N SER A 280 -2.76 12.75 -28.33
CA SER A 280 -2.66 11.35 -28.79
C SER A 280 -3.17 11.14 -30.23
N PHE A 281 -4.08 12.00 -30.73
CA PHE A 281 -4.56 11.96 -32.12
C PHE A 281 -3.55 12.56 -33.12
N LEU A 282 -2.55 13.31 -32.64
CA LEU A 282 -1.46 13.83 -33.47
C LEU A 282 -0.41 12.76 -33.79
N ILE A 283 -0.23 11.79 -32.88
CA ILE A 283 0.73 10.69 -33.00
C ILE A 283 0.10 9.51 -33.76
N ASP A 284 -1.12 9.16 -33.39
CA ASP A 284 -1.85 8.00 -33.88
C ASP A 284 -3.27 8.45 -34.26
N LYS A 285 -3.67 8.32 -35.53
CA LYS A 285 -5.02 8.73 -35.96
C LYS A 285 -6.05 7.62 -35.84
N ASP A 286 -5.59 6.38 -35.69
CA ASP A 286 -6.47 5.23 -35.67
C ASP A 286 -7.09 5.08 -34.27
N LEU A 287 -8.41 5.02 -34.23
CA LEU A 287 -9.18 4.76 -33.01
C LEU A 287 -9.75 3.33 -32.98
N THR A 288 -9.35 2.52 -33.96
CA THR A 288 -9.73 1.11 -34.08
C THR A 288 -9.13 0.33 -32.91
N PRO A 289 -9.92 -0.48 -32.19
CA PRO A 289 -9.38 -1.25 -31.08
C PRO A 289 -8.37 -2.27 -31.61
N SER A 290 -7.13 -2.17 -31.15
CA SER A 290 -6.03 -3.03 -31.58
C SER A 290 -6.23 -4.50 -31.20
N ILE A 291 -6.71 -4.74 -29.97
CA ILE A 291 -7.00 -6.08 -29.41
C ILE A 291 -8.29 -6.07 -28.55
N GLY A 292 -8.70 -4.91 -28.03
CA GLY A 292 -9.87 -4.77 -27.18
C GLY A 292 -11.20 -5.00 -27.89
N SER A 293 -12.26 -5.17 -27.09
CA SER A 293 -13.65 -5.19 -27.58
C SER A 293 -14.24 -3.80 -27.79
N VAL A 294 -13.64 -2.78 -27.19
CA VAL A 294 -14.11 -1.40 -27.19
C VAL A 294 -12.93 -0.48 -27.49
N THR A 295 -13.22 0.74 -27.98
CA THR A 295 -12.18 1.73 -28.23
C THR A 295 -11.43 2.05 -26.92
N PRO A 296 -10.13 2.42 -26.98
CA PRO A 296 -9.33 2.61 -25.77
C PRO A 296 -9.92 3.64 -24.80
N ILE A 297 -10.54 4.70 -25.32
CA ILE A 297 -11.20 5.75 -24.52
C ILE A 297 -12.39 5.17 -23.74
N VAL A 298 -13.26 4.39 -24.39
CA VAL A 298 -14.41 3.73 -23.75
C VAL A 298 -13.93 2.67 -22.75
N GLY A 299 -12.85 1.94 -23.06
CA GLY A 299 -12.16 1.06 -22.13
C GLY A 299 -11.68 1.80 -20.87
N GLY A 300 -11.09 2.98 -21.05
CA GLY A 300 -10.70 3.87 -19.95
C GLY A 300 -11.87 4.32 -19.08
N LEU A 301 -13.00 4.69 -19.69
CA LEU A 301 -14.22 5.03 -18.95
C LEU A 301 -14.76 3.84 -18.14
N PHE A 302 -14.72 2.60 -18.68
CA PHE A 302 -15.07 1.41 -17.89
C PHE A 302 -14.11 1.15 -16.72
N ILE A 303 -12.82 1.46 -16.87
CA ILE A 303 -11.85 1.39 -15.77
C ILE A 303 -12.17 2.44 -14.69
N GLY A 304 -12.58 3.65 -15.09
CA GLY A 304 -13.09 4.68 -14.17
C GLY A 304 -14.38 4.25 -13.45
N LEU A 305 -15.32 3.60 -14.15
CA LEU A 305 -16.51 3.02 -13.53
C LEU A 305 -16.18 1.88 -12.55
N ALA A 306 -15.16 1.07 -12.83
CA ALA A 306 -14.66 0.07 -11.88
C ALA A 306 -14.02 0.74 -10.63
N GLN A 307 -13.36 1.89 -10.78
CA GLN A 307 -12.91 2.71 -9.65
C GLN A 307 -14.09 3.23 -8.82
N ALA A 308 -15.17 3.70 -9.44
CA ALA A 308 -16.40 4.08 -8.71
C ALA A 308 -16.98 2.91 -7.91
N LEU A 309 -17.06 1.72 -8.52
CA LEU A 309 -17.55 0.52 -7.84
C LEU A 309 -16.67 0.15 -6.64
N SER A 310 -15.34 0.24 -6.78
CA SER A 310 -14.36 0.03 -5.69
C SER A 310 -14.57 1.00 -4.53
N ILE A 311 -14.81 2.28 -4.82
CA ILE A 311 -15.07 3.30 -3.79
C ILE A 311 -16.41 3.02 -3.09
N ILE A 312 -17.47 2.73 -3.83
CA ILE A 312 -18.82 2.48 -3.30
C ILE A 312 -18.86 1.22 -2.43
N LEU A 313 -18.27 0.10 -2.87
CA LEU A 313 -18.38 -1.17 -2.16
C LEU A 313 -17.28 -1.37 -1.11
N CYS A 314 -16.03 -1.05 -1.45
CA CYS A 314 -14.84 -1.38 -0.68
C CYS A 314 -14.19 -0.17 0.03
N LYS A 315 -14.68 1.06 -0.21
CA LYS A 315 -14.15 2.32 0.37
C LYS A 315 -12.63 2.46 0.27
N THR A 316 -12.07 1.93 -0.81
CA THR A 316 -10.64 1.89 -1.07
C THR A 316 -10.36 2.12 -2.56
N PRO A 317 -9.29 2.86 -2.90
CA PRO A 317 -8.88 3.07 -4.29
C PRO A 317 -8.32 1.78 -4.90
N LEU A 318 -8.45 1.61 -6.22
CA LEU A 318 -7.92 0.42 -6.90
C LEU A 318 -6.39 0.29 -6.72
N GLY A 319 -5.95 -0.93 -6.44
CA GLY A 319 -4.54 -1.27 -6.31
C GLY A 319 -4.30 -2.77 -6.51
N ALA A 320 -3.46 -3.12 -7.48
CA ALA A 320 -3.17 -4.52 -7.81
C ALA A 320 -1.86 -5.04 -7.19
N SER A 321 -0.89 -4.16 -6.92
CA SER A 321 0.41 -4.57 -6.34
C SER A 321 0.23 -5.28 -5.00
N ALA A 322 -0.70 -4.80 -4.16
CA ALA A 322 -0.99 -5.26 -2.80
C ALA A 322 -1.01 -6.80 -2.65
N ALA A 323 -1.66 -7.51 -3.58
CA ALA A 323 -1.77 -8.97 -3.56
C ALA A 323 -0.42 -9.70 -3.59
N TYR A 324 0.56 -9.21 -4.36
CA TYR A 324 1.86 -9.90 -4.54
C TYR A 324 2.68 -9.99 -3.25
N GLU A 325 2.52 -9.05 -2.31
CA GLU A 325 3.26 -9.05 -1.04
C GLU A 325 2.51 -9.83 0.05
N ASP A 326 1.18 -9.90 -0.02
CA ASP A 326 0.41 -10.80 0.84
C ASP A 326 0.70 -12.27 0.47
N CYS A 327 0.80 -12.58 -0.82
CA CYS A 327 1.36 -13.86 -1.29
C CYS A 327 2.81 -14.06 -0.83
N GLY A 328 3.66 -13.02 -0.91
CA GLY A 328 5.04 -13.05 -0.43
C GLY A 328 5.14 -13.41 1.06
N ARG A 329 4.39 -12.71 1.92
CA ARG A 329 4.25 -13.01 3.36
C ARG A 329 3.80 -14.44 3.62
N PHE A 330 2.81 -14.92 2.88
CA PHE A 330 2.32 -16.28 3.02
C PHE A 330 3.41 -17.32 2.70
N ILE A 331 4.22 -17.08 1.66
CA ILE A 331 5.39 -17.91 1.32
C ILE A 331 6.47 -17.82 2.42
N SER A 332 6.81 -16.62 2.90
CA SER A 332 7.74 -16.40 4.02
C SER A 332 7.32 -17.18 5.28
N ALA A 333 6.03 -17.16 5.58
CA ALA A 333 5.43 -17.86 6.72
C ALA A 333 5.48 -19.38 6.56
N LEU A 334 5.11 -19.90 5.40
CA LEU A 334 5.20 -21.34 5.08
C LEU A 334 6.63 -21.87 5.20
N LEU A 335 7.62 -21.11 4.74
CA LEU A 335 9.03 -21.51 4.78
C LEU A 335 9.69 -21.28 6.16
N SER A 336 8.99 -20.65 7.12
CA SER A 336 9.52 -20.29 8.45
C SER A 336 10.85 -19.51 8.41
N ILE A 337 11.10 -18.74 7.34
CA ILE A 337 12.41 -18.10 7.06
C ILE A 337 12.70 -16.90 7.98
N HIS A 338 11.73 -16.43 8.75
CA HIS A 338 11.93 -15.45 9.82
C HIS A 338 11.09 -15.78 11.05
N GLY A 339 11.60 -15.40 12.22
CA GLY A 339 10.82 -15.28 13.45
C GLY A 339 9.86 -14.08 13.40
N THR A 340 9.02 -14.02 12.37
CA THR A 340 7.94 -13.03 12.27
C THR A 340 6.99 -13.24 13.45
N ALA A 341 6.97 -12.28 14.37
CA ALA A 341 6.17 -12.36 15.58
C ALA A 341 4.69 -12.54 15.23
N SER A 342 4.14 -13.66 15.71
CA SER A 342 2.73 -14.07 15.68
C SER A 342 1.73 -12.93 15.41
N LYS A 343 1.30 -12.81 14.16
CA LYS A 343 0.09 -12.08 13.78
C LYS A 343 -0.53 -12.79 12.58
N SER A 344 -1.75 -13.28 12.75
CA SER A 344 -2.58 -14.00 11.76
C SER A 344 -2.25 -13.63 10.30
N ILE A 345 -1.64 -14.56 9.55
CA ILE A 345 -1.27 -14.39 8.14
C ILE A 345 -2.28 -15.13 7.28
N GLY A 346 -3.43 -14.48 7.04
CA GLY A 346 -4.43 -14.96 6.09
C GLY A 346 -3.99 -14.71 4.65
N LEU A 347 -4.01 -15.77 3.82
CA LEU A 347 -3.82 -15.64 2.37
C LEU A 347 -4.98 -14.88 1.69
N LEU A 348 -6.15 -14.83 2.33
CA LEU A 348 -7.34 -14.10 1.85
C LEU A 348 -7.40 -12.71 2.47
N THR A 349 -6.59 -11.80 1.96
CA THR A 349 -6.70 -10.36 2.24
C THR A 349 -7.63 -9.70 1.21
N PRO A 350 -8.16 -8.47 1.47
CA PRO A 350 -8.91 -7.72 0.46
C PRO A 350 -8.15 -7.55 -0.87
N ALA A 351 -6.82 -7.49 -0.82
CA ALA A 351 -6.00 -7.38 -2.01
C ALA A 351 -5.92 -8.68 -2.82
N THR A 352 -5.75 -9.83 -2.17
CA THR A 352 -5.70 -11.13 -2.87
C THR A 352 -7.07 -11.56 -3.36
N THR A 353 -8.15 -11.28 -2.62
CA THR A 353 -9.53 -11.51 -3.09
C THR A 353 -9.87 -10.60 -4.28
N SER A 354 -9.43 -9.33 -4.27
CA SER A 354 -9.57 -8.44 -5.42
C SER A 354 -8.75 -8.94 -6.63
N ALA A 355 -7.51 -9.40 -6.44
CA ALA A 355 -6.71 -9.97 -7.52
C ALA A 355 -7.32 -11.27 -8.09
N ALA A 356 -7.86 -12.15 -7.24
CA ALA A 356 -8.62 -13.33 -7.68
C ALA A 356 -9.87 -12.91 -8.49
N GLY A 357 -10.54 -11.84 -8.06
CA GLY A 357 -11.61 -11.18 -8.80
C GLY A 357 -11.16 -10.73 -10.19
N MET A 358 -10.02 -10.04 -10.30
CA MET A 358 -9.46 -9.60 -11.58
C MET A 358 -9.24 -10.75 -12.56
N ILE A 359 -8.70 -11.88 -12.07
CA ILE A 359 -8.53 -13.10 -12.87
C ILE A 359 -9.89 -13.64 -13.31
N ALA A 360 -10.84 -13.81 -12.36
CA ALA A 360 -12.15 -14.38 -12.64
C ALA A 360 -12.99 -13.55 -13.63
N GLY A 361 -13.02 -12.21 -13.47
CA GLY A 361 -13.76 -11.31 -14.36
C GLY A 361 -13.16 -11.26 -15.77
N ALA A 362 -11.83 -11.19 -15.87
CA ALA A 362 -11.15 -11.27 -17.16
C ALA A 362 -11.38 -12.64 -17.85
N TRP A 363 -11.28 -13.74 -17.10
CA TRP A 363 -11.50 -15.09 -17.61
C TRP A 363 -12.93 -15.30 -18.10
N LEU A 364 -13.92 -14.79 -17.35
CA LEU A 364 -15.32 -14.85 -17.74
C LEU A 364 -15.58 -14.11 -19.06
N LEU A 365 -15.04 -12.91 -19.25
CA LEU A 365 -15.13 -12.21 -20.53
C LEU A 365 -14.36 -12.92 -21.65
N ALA A 366 -13.23 -13.57 -21.35
CA ALA A 366 -12.47 -14.32 -22.32
C ALA A 366 -13.25 -15.53 -22.90
N GLN A 367 -14.13 -16.17 -22.11
CA GLN A 367 -15.00 -17.24 -22.61
C GLN A 367 -15.96 -16.75 -23.70
N PHE A 368 -16.55 -15.56 -23.54
CA PHE A 368 -17.48 -14.99 -24.53
C PHE A 368 -16.76 -14.30 -25.71
N LYS A 369 -15.48 -13.98 -25.58
CA LYS A 369 -14.71 -13.21 -26.58
C LYS A 369 -13.30 -13.76 -26.77
N SER A 370 -13.24 -15.03 -27.18
CA SER A 370 -12.00 -15.79 -27.42
C SER A 370 -11.05 -15.13 -28.42
N SER A 371 -11.56 -14.39 -29.41
CA SER A 371 -10.76 -13.69 -30.43
C SER A 371 -9.73 -12.71 -29.84
N ALA A 372 -10.09 -12.00 -28.75
CA ALA A 372 -9.20 -11.06 -28.08
C ALA A 372 -8.08 -11.78 -27.30
N ALA A 373 -8.39 -12.91 -26.67
CA ALA A 373 -7.39 -13.77 -26.01
C ALA A 373 -6.41 -14.37 -27.03
N SER A 374 -6.90 -14.89 -28.16
CA SER A 374 -6.02 -15.42 -29.22
C SER A 374 -5.10 -14.36 -29.82
N LEU A 375 -5.56 -13.12 -29.98
CA LEU A 375 -4.75 -12.03 -30.52
C LEU A 375 -3.75 -11.46 -29.48
N ALA A 376 -4.11 -11.47 -28.19
CA ALA A 376 -3.18 -11.18 -27.11
C ALA A 376 -2.08 -12.25 -26.96
N ALA A 377 -2.43 -13.52 -27.18
CA ALA A 377 -1.46 -14.62 -27.23
C ALA A 377 -0.54 -14.51 -28.47
N ALA A 378 -1.09 -14.18 -29.65
CA ALA A 378 -0.32 -13.96 -30.87
C ALA A 378 0.64 -12.76 -30.80
N THR A 379 0.35 -11.77 -29.96
CA THR A 379 1.22 -10.60 -29.69
C THR A 379 2.10 -10.76 -28.44
N SER A 380 2.17 -11.98 -27.88
CA SER A 380 3.00 -12.26 -26.71
C SER A 380 4.49 -12.42 -27.06
N LEU A 381 5.35 -12.06 -26.10
CA LEU A 381 6.80 -12.23 -26.25
C LEU A 381 7.14 -13.74 -26.24
N PRO A 382 7.99 -14.24 -27.17
CA PRO A 382 8.33 -15.65 -27.21
C PRO A 382 9.02 -16.08 -25.91
N THR A 383 8.44 -17.08 -25.25
CA THR A 383 8.88 -17.59 -23.94
C THR A 383 9.88 -18.74 -24.03
N THR A 384 10.39 -19.04 -25.23
CA THR A 384 11.29 -20.17 -25.49
C THR A 384 12.70 -19.94 -24.93
N GLY A 385 13.30 -21.00 -24.37
CA GLY A 385 14.65 -20.97 -23.81
C GLY A 385 14.83 -19.94 -22.69
N ILE A 386 15.93 -19.19 -22.73
CA ILE A 386 16.33 -18.20 -21.71
C ILE A 386 15.31 -17.06 -21.54
N ARG A 387 14.43 -16.82 -22.53
CA ARG A 387 13.48 -15.69 -22.50
C ARG A 387 12.42 -15.83 -21.40
N GLY A 388 11.95 -17.04 -21.08
CA GLY A 388 11.00 -17.28 -19.98
C GLY A 388 11.54 -16.84 -18.61
N PRO A 389 12.69 -17.36 -18.15
CA PRO A 389 13.34 -16.90 -16.92
C PRO A 389 13.66 -15.40 -16.89
N LEU A 390 14.04 -14.80 -18.02
CA LEU A 390 14.31 -13.36 -18.11
C LEU A 390 13.02 -12.53 -17.93
N LEU A 391 11.88 -12.98 -18.46
CA LEU A 391 10.56 -12.37 -18.22
C LEU A 391 10.15 -12.49 -16.75
N ALA A 392 10.46 -13.61 -16.08
CA ALA A 392 10.24 -13.75 -14.65
C ALA A 392 11.14 -12.80 -13.82
N LEU A 393 12.43 -12.70 -14.13
CA LEU A 393 13.31 -11.74 -13.45
C LEU A 393 12.82 -10.29 -13.65
N SER A 394 12.36 -9.96 -14.86
CA SER A 394 11.78 -8.64 -15.18
C SER A 394 10.45 -8.39 -14.45
N GLY A 395 9.62 -9.42 -14.27
CA GLY A 395 8.43 -9.36 -13.43
C GLY A 395 8.76 -9.14 -11.95
N ALA A 396 9.82 -9.77 -11.45
CA ALA A 396 10.30 -9.60 -10.08
C ALA A 396 10.77 -8.15 -9.84
N THR A 397 11.59 -7.59 -10.73
CA THR A 397 12.04 -6.19 -10.61
C THR A 397 10.88 -5.19 -10.72
N MET A 398 9.90 -5.45 -11.59
CA MET A 398 8.68 -4.64 -11.71
C MET A 398 7.87 -4.61 -10.41
N ILE A 399 7.60 -5.77 -9.80
CA ILE A 399 6.84 -5.83 -8.55
C ILE A 399 7.64 -5.26 -7.38
N LEU A 400 8.94 -5.55 -7.28
CA LEU A 400 9.83 -4.95 -6.29
C LEU A 400 9.81 -3.42 -6.37
N GLY A 401 9.93 -2.85 -7.57
CA GLY A 401 9.77 -1.42 -7.84
C GLY A 401 8.42 -0.86 -7.38
N SER A 402 7.33 -1.58 -7.65
CA SER A 402 5.98 -1.21 -7.18
C SER A 402 5.82 -1.22 -5.66
N ARG A 403 6.72 -1.87 -4.92
CA ARG A 403 6.70 -1.88 -3.44
C ARG A 403 7.62 -0.84 -2.84
N ILE A 404 8.75 -0.57 -3.47
CA ILE A 404 9.60 0.57 -3.13
C ILE A 404 8.80 1.88 -3.28
N ALA A 405 8.14 2.08 -4.43
CA ALA A 405 7.31 3.28 -4.69
C ALA A 405 6.05 3.42 -3.82
N GLY A 406 5.54 2.33 -3.22
CA GLY A 406 4.26 2.34 -2.48
C GLY A 406 3.02 2.18 -3.36
N GLY A 407 3.15 1.69 -4.59
CA GLY A 407 2.05 1.49 -5.51
C GLY A 407 2.46 0.99 -6.91
N CYS A 408 1.49 0.44 -7.63
CA CYS A 408 1.61 0.05 -9.05
C CYS A 408 1.10 1.14 -10.00
N THR A 409 1.13 0.85 -11.31
CA THR A 409 0.52 1.63 -12.39
C THR A 409 -0.90 2.10 -12.08
N SER A 410 -1.81 1.19 -11.72
CA SER A 410 -3.19 1.55 -11.37
C SER A 410 -3.28 2.36 -10.09
N GLY A 411 -2.43 2.03 -9.11
CA GLY A 411 -2.30 2.76 -7.86
C GLY A 411 -1.94 4.22 -8.08
N HIS A 412 -0.69 4.51 -8.47
CA HIS A 412 -0.22 5.88 -8.67
C HIS A 412 -0.91 6.56 -9.85
N GLY A 413 -1.07 5.86 -10.97
CA GLY A 413 -1.54 6.46 -12.21
C GLY A 413 -3.04 6.73 -12.27
N ILE A 414 -3.88 5.72 -11.96
CA ILE A 414 -5.33 5.92 -11.98
C ILE A 414 -5.73 6.68 -10.72
N SER A 415 -5.57 6.07 -9.54
CA SER A 415 -6.07 6.65 -8.26
C SER A 415 -5.22 7.78 -7.68
N GLY A 416 -3.90 7.74 -7.88
CA GLY A 416 -2.96 8.66 -7.23
C GLY A 416 -2.91 10.03 -7.90
N MET A 417 -2.83 10.06 -9.23
CA MET A 417 -2.89 11.30 -10.01
C MET A 417 -4.28 11.95 -9.94
N SER A 418 -5.35 11.17 -9.97
CA SER A 418 -6.72 11.66 -9.77
C SER A 418 -6.97 12.23 -8.36
N ALA A 419 -6.14 11.84 -7.39
CA ALA A 419 -6.11 12.41 -6.04
C ALA A 419 -5.06 13.54 -5.89
N PHE A 420 -4.47 14.02 -7.00
CA PHE A 420 -3.49 15.11 -7.05
C PHE A 420 -2.21 14.88 -6.21
N SER A 421 -1.85 13.61 -5.93
CA SER A 421 -0.65 13.26 -5.16
C SER A 421 0.63 13.57 -5.95
N PRO A 422 1.51 14.49 -5.48
CA PRO A 422 2.77 14.80 -6.17
C PRO A 422 3.68 13.57 -6.28
N ALA A 423 3.72 12.74 -5.23
CA ALA A 423 4.45 11.48 -5.22
C ALA A 423 4.00 10.54 -6.35
N SER A 424 2.70 10.52 -6.66
CA SER A 424 2.14 9.72 -7.74
C SER A 424 2.47 10.28 -9.12
N MET A 425 2.46 11.61 -9.28
CA MET A 425 2.91 12.25 -10.52
C MET A 425 4.39 11.96 -10.80
N VAL A 426 5.26 12.06 -9.78
CA VAL A 426 6.70 11.75 -9.89
C VAL A 426 6.93 10.28 -10.22
N THR A 427 6.31 9.33 -9.51
CA THR A 427 6.42 7.88 -9.82
C THR A 427 5.93 7.57 -11.24
N THR A 428 4.79 8.13 -11.66
CA THR A 428 4.23 7.87 -12.99
C THR A 428 5.10 8.47 -14.10
N ALA A 429 5.64 9.68 -13.92
CA ALA A 429 6.58 10.29 -14.87
C ALA A 429 7.86 9.47 -15.01
N ALA A 430 8.48 9.06 -13.89
CA ALA A 430 9.68 8.22 -13.88
C ALA A 430 9.44 6.86 -14.55
N MET A 431 8.26 6.27 -14.35
CA MET A 431 7.84 5.00 -14.94
C MET A 431 7.69 5.07 -16.46
N PHE A 432 6.95 6.04 -16.99
CA PHE A 432 6.82 6.17 -18.44
C PHE A 432 8.13 6.61 -19.11
N ALA A 433 8.93 7.47 -18.46
CA ALA A 433 10.24 7.87 -18.97
C ALA A 433 11.19 6.67 -19.09
N ALA A 434 11.39 5.89 -18.00
CA ALA A 434 12.24 4.71 -18.02
C ALA A 434 11.73 3.63 -18.99
N GLY A 435 10.41 3.39 -19.03
CA GLY A 435 9.80 2.46 -19.98
C GLY A 435 10.03 2.89 -21.44
N THR A 436 9.93 4.18 -21.75
CA THR A 436 10.21 4.71 -23.10
C THR A 436 11.68 4.53 -23.48
N ILE A 437 12.61 4.80 -22.54
CA ILE A 437 14.05 4.64 -22.78
C ILE A 437 14.37 3.17 -23.05
N VAL A 438 13.97 2.26 -22.15
CA VAL A 438 14.24 0.82 -22.29
C VAL A 438 13.58 0.25 -23.55
N ALA A 439 12.33 0.63 -23.86
CA ALA A 439 11.65 0.16 -25.07
C ALA A 439 12.27 0.68 -26.39
N LYS A 440 13.02 1.78 -26.37
CA LYS A 440 13.80 2.27 -27.52
C LYS A 440 15.17 1.60 -27.67
N MET A 441 15.66 0.94 -26.61
CA MET A 441 16.90 0.13 -26.64
C MET A 441 16.65 -1.34 -27.02
N LEU A 442 15.37 -1.74 -27.15
CA LEU A 442 14.89 -3.08 -27.53
C LEU A 442 14.29 -3.09 -28.95
#